data_AF-A0A519RRS7-F1
#
_entry.id   AF-A0A519RRS7-F1
#
_cell.length_a   1.000
_cell.length_b   1.000
_cell.length_c   1.000
_cell.angle_alpha   90.00
_cell.angle_beta   90.00
_cell.angle_gamma   90.00
#
_symmetry.space_group_name_H-M   'P 1'
#
loop_
_entity.id
_entity.type
_entity.pdbx_description
1 polymer ?
#
loop_
_entity_poly.entity_id
_entity_poly.type
_entity_poly.pdbx_seq_one_letter_code
_entity_poly.pdbx_strand_id
1 'polypeptide(L)'
;MAHLPSTTSSTEPLPLRPTTGQGRWLVPALSAAYMLFSYVLIGFRPEQLVLVALCNGCYFLSDTTRRFITGFSIFVVFWVLYDYMRAFPNYAYRAVDVAQLYYTELRLFGIHSAGKLLTPNEFFLLHHYSVLDVLCGIFYLCWVPIPLGFAGYLFFANRRLFFEFSLTFLLVNIIGFIIYYLHPAAPPWFVQQHGLEFTPLKMGSTAGLARFDAFFGVSIFQSIYAKNANVFAAMPSLHSAYPVVVVFYAFRNKTDSFQVFRLFFLIVMVGIWFAAVYNSHHYVLDVLAGISVALTGIGLLRLLLARSAGFRRLLEYFVLATAPARSPAPVIPSS
;
A
#
# COMPACT_ATOMS: atom_id res chain seq x y z
N MET A 1 7.83 -65.17 -10.10
CA MET A 1 7.07 -64.37 -9.11
C MET A 1 8.07 -63.48 -8.38
N ALA A 2 8.18 -62.22 -8.80
CA ALA A 2 9.12 -61.26 -8.21
C ALA A 2 8.38 -60.39 -7.18
N HIS A 3 8.88 -60.39 -5.94
CA HIS A 3 8.35 -59.58 -4.85
C HIS A 3 8.74 -58.11 -5.03
N LEU A 4 7.73 -57.22 -5.08
CA LEU A 4 7.88 -55.77 -4.99
C LEU A 4 8.13 -55.36 -3.53
N PRO A 5 9.09 -54.45 -3.23
CA PRO A 5 9.22 -53.89 -1.90
C PRO A 5 8.17 -52.79 -1.67
N SER A 6 7.48 -52.92 -0.53
CA SER A 6 6.53 -51.93 -0.02
C SER A 6 7.26 -50.65 0.41
N THR A 7 6.93 -49.53 -0.22
CA THR A 7 7.38 -48.21 0.20
C THR A 7 6.50 -47.73 1.35
N THR A 8 7.04 -47.80 2.56
CA THR A 8 6.45 -47.16 3.75
C THR A 8 6.47 -45.64 3.55
N SER A 9 5.30 -45.02 3.46
CA SER A 9 5.16 -43.57 3.44
C SER A 9 5.49 -43.01 4.83
N SER A 10 6.64 -42.35 4.94
CA SER A 10 6.98 -41.54 6.10
C SER A 10 6.04 -40.33 6.16
N THR A 11 4.97 -40.44 6.95
CA THR A 11 4.12 -39.32 7.32
C THR A 11 4.87 -38.48 8.34
N GLU A 12 5.54 -37.43 7.89
CA GLU A 12 6.00 -36.37 8.79
C GLU A 12 4.79 -35.84 9.57
N PRO A 13 4.82 -35.77 10.91
CA PRO A 13 3.73 -35.21 11.67
C PRO A 13 3.59 -33.72 11.32
N LEU A 14 2.39 -33.34 10.86
CA LEU A 14 2.00 -31.95 10.66
C LEU A 14 2.34 -31.12 11.92
N PRO A 15 2.90 -29.91 11.78
CA PRO A 15 3.27 -29.10 12.93
C PRO A 15 2.04 -28.85 13.82
N LEU A 16 2.20 -29.18 15.10
CA LEU A 16 1.20 -29.01 16.14
C LEU A 16 0.66 -27.58 16.13
N ARG A 17 -0.68 -27.45 16.13
CA ARG A 17 -1.35 -26.16 16.35
C ARG A 17 -0.79 -25.51 17.62
N PRO A 18 -0.44 -24.22 17.61
CA PRO A 18 -0.15 -23.50 18.85
C PRO A 18 -1.37 -23.61 19.77
N THR A 19 -1.14 -24.11 20.98
CA THR A 19 -2.14 -24.27 22.02
C THR A 19 -2.75 -22.91 22.35
N THR A 20 -4.06 -22.88 22.58
CA THR A 20 -4.90 -21.68 22.75
C THR A 20 -4.58 -20.81 23.98
N GLY A 21 -3.51 -21.09 24.72
CA GLY A 21 -3.07 -20.35 25.92
C GLY A 21 -1.79 -19.52 25.74
N GLN A 22 -0.81 -20.00 24.97
CA GLN A 22 0.49 -19.34 24.82
C GLN A 22 0.39 -18.25 23.74
N GLY A 23 0.35 -16.98 24.16
CA GLY A 23 0.34 -15.82 23.25
C GLY A 23 -0.93 -14.97 23.28
N ARG A 24 -1.93 -15.27 24.14
CA ARG A 24 -3.15 -14.43 24.28
C ARG A 24 -2.83 -12.98 24.65
N TRP A 25 -1.75 -12.76 25.41
CA TRP A 25 -1.27 -11.45 25.83
C TRP A 25 -0.32 -10.78 24.84
N LEU A 26 0.10 -11.46 23.78
CA LEU A 26 1.07 -10.90 22.82
C LEU A 26 0.49 -9.67 22.11
N VAL A 27 -0.73 -9.77 21.57
CA VAL A 27 -1.36 -8.65 20.84
C VAL A 27 -1.66 -7.46 21.77
N PRO A 28 -2.24 -7.65 22.97
CA PRO A 28 -2.36 -6.57 23.94
C PRO A 28 -1.01 -5.95 24.34
N ALA A 29 0.02 -6.75 24.60
CA ALA A 29 1.33 -6.26 25.00
C ALA A 29 1.99 -5.44 23.88
N LEU A 30 1.94 -5.93 22.64
CA LEU A 30 2.41 -5.19 21.47
C LEU A 30 1.62 -3.89 21.27
N SER A 31 0.31 -3.91 21.52
CA SER A 31 -0.53 -2.72 21.42
C SER A 31 -0.18 -1.66 22.47
N ALA A 32 0.06 -2.08 23.71
CA ALA A 32 0.48 -1.19 24.79
C ALA A 32 1.89 -0.62 24.53
N ALA A 33 2.82 -1.46 24.10
CA ALA A 33 4.17 -1.03 23.70
C ALA A 33 4.12 -0.04 22.54
N TYR A 34 3.29 -0.31 21.52
CA TYR A 34 3.07 0.59 20.39
C TYR A 34 2.51 1.95 20.84
N MET A 35 1.46 1.96 21.67
CA MET A 35 0.88 3.22 22.19
C MET A 35 1.89 4.02 23.02
N LEU A 36 2.66 3.35 23.88
CA LEU A 36 3.69 4.01 24.69
C LEU A 36 4.79 4.59 23.82
N PHE A 37 5.31 3.80 22.87
CA PHE A 37 6.38 4.24 21.98
C PHE A 37 5.92 5.38 21.06
N SER A 38 4.69 5.30 20.51
CA SER A 38 4.07 6.39 19.75
C SER A 38 3.88 7.66 20.57
N TYR A 39 3.40 7.54 21.81
CA TYR A 39 3.24 8.68 22.69
C TYR A 39 4.56 9.42 22.92
N VAL A 40 5.65 8.67 23.15
CA VAL A 40 6.99 9.23 23.40
C VAL A 40 7.58 9.88 22.14
N LEU A 41 7.43 9.27 20.96
CA LEU A 41 8.10 9.75 19.74
C LEU A 41 7.32 10.79 18.94
N ILE A 42 6.01 10.60 18.79
CA ILE A 42 5.16 11.40 17.87
C ILE A 42 3.94 12.03 18.54
N GLY A 43 3.78 11.79 19.85
CA GLY A 43 2.63 12.21 20.64
C GLY A 43 1.40 11.31 20.45
N PHE A 44 0.39 11.53 21.28
CA PHE A 44 -0.87 10.81 21.20
C PHE A 44 -1.68 11.21 19.97
N ARG A 45 -2.18 10.22 19.22
CA ARG A 45 -3.08 10.44 18.09
C ARG A 45 -4.29 9.51 18.14
N PRO A 46 -5.52 9.99 17.90
CA PRO A 46 -6.73 9.14 17.92
C PRO A 46 -6.69 7.97 16.95
N GLU A 47 -6.01 8.09 15.80
CA GLU A 47 -5.89 7.03 14.81
C GLU A 47 -5.17 5.79 15.36
N GLN A 48 -4.24 5.99 16.30
CA GLN A 48 -3.50 4.92 16.97
C GLN A 48 -4.42 4.10 17.87
N LEU A 49 -5.36 4.76 18.56
CA LEU A 49 -6.40 4.08 19.33
C LEU A 49 -7.33 3.28 18.43
N VAL A 50 -7.75 3.85 17.29
CA VAL A 50 -8.61 3.13 16.34
C VAL A 50 -7.91 1.87 15.83
N LEU A 51 -6.63 1.95 15.48
CA LEU A 51 -5.85 0.79 15.07
C LEU A 51 -5.75 -0.26 16.17
N VAL A 52 -5.43 0.16 17.40
CA VAL A 52 -5.31 -0.75 18.56
C VAL A 52 -6.64 -1.41 18.87
N ALA A 53 -7.74 -0.65 18.85
CA ALA A 53 -9.09 -1.16 19.05
C ALA A 53 -9.48 -2.16 17.96
N LEU A 54 -9.17 -1.86 16.69
CA LEU A 54 -9.40 -2.78 15.57
C LEU A 54 -8.59 -4.06 15.73
N CYS A 55 -7.30 -3.95 16.05
CA CYS A 55 -6.41 -5.11 16.17
C CYS A 55 -6.85 -6.03 17.32
N ASN A 56 -7.08 -5.48 18.51
CA ASN A 56 -7.51 -6.27 19.66
C ASN A 56 -8.95 -6.79 19.48
N GLY A 57 -9.86 -5.94 18.98
CA GLY A 57 -11.24 -6.31 18.68
C GLY A 57 -11.30 -7.50 17.73
N CYS A 58 -10.65 -7.41 16.56
CA CYS A 58 -10.59 -8.53 15.62
C CYS A 58 -9.85 -9.75 16.18
N TYR A 59 -8.84 -9.58 17.03
CA TYR A 59 -8.11 -10.70 17.60
C TYR A 59 -8.94 -11.53 18.59
N PHE A 60 -9.80 -10.87 19.38
CA PHE A 60 -10.61 -11.52 20.41
C PHE A 60 -12.05 -11.86 19.99
N LEU A 61 -12.58 -11.24 18.94
CA LEU A 61 -13.99 -11.40 18.54
C LEU A 61 -14.33 -12.82 18.05
N SER A 62 -13.53 -13.40 17.14
CA SER A 62 -13.77 -14.73 16.60
C SER A 62 -12.51 -15.35 16.00
N ASP A 63 -12.48 -16.67 15.81
CA ASP A 63 -11.35 -17.33 15.15
C ASP A 63 -11.13 -16.83 13.71
N THR A 64 -12.22 -16.47 13.01
CA THR A 64 -12.14 -15.94 11.64
C THR A 64 -11.52 -14.56 11.62
N THR A 65 -11.99 -13.66 12.48
CA THR A 65 -11.45 -12.29 12.59
C THR A 65 -10.02 -12.29 13.13
N ARG A 66 -9.69 -13.21 14.03
CA ARG A 66 -8.31 -13.42 14.49
C ARG A 66 -7.38 -13.81 13.35
N ARG A 67 -7.76 -14.79 12.54
CA ARG A 67 -6.96 -15.20 11.37
C ARG A 67 -6.81 -14.06 10.38
N PHE A 68 -7.90 -13.31 10.15
CA PHE A 68 -7.91 -12.14 9.27
C PHE A 68 -6.91 -11.09 9.73
N ILE A 69 -6.99 -10.63 10.99
CA ILE A 69 -6.09 -9.58 11.49
C ILE A 69 -4.64 -10.07 11.57
N THR A 70 -4.40 -11.34 11.90
CA THR A 70 -3.05 -11.93 11.86
C THR A 70 -2.46 -11.89 10.45
N GLY A 71 -3.24 -12.22 9.42
CA GLY A 71 -2.77 -12.09 8.02
C GLY A 71 -2.59 -10.63 7.60
N PHE A 72 -3.54 -9.77 7.97
CA PHE A 72 -3.51 -8.33 7.67
C PHE A 72 -2.47 -7.55 8.47
N SER A 73 -1.81 -8.17 9.46
CA SER A 73 -0.74 -7.56 10.23
C SER A 73 0.38 -6.99 9.36
N ILE A 74 0.60 -7.53 8.15
CA ILE A 74 1.55 -6.98 7.17
C ILE A 74 1.19 -5.52 6.80
N PHE A 75 -0.09 -5.20 6.62
CA PHE A 75 -0.56 -3.84 6.37
C PHE A 75 -0.51 -2.96 7.62
N VAL A 76 -0.72 -3.56 8.80
CA VAL A 76 -0.54 -2.86 10.09
C VAL A 76 0.93 -2.44 10.26
N VAL A 77 1.87 -3.34 9.99
CA VAL A 77 3.32 -3.03 10.01
C VAL A 77 3.63 -1.90 9.04
N PHE A 78 3.14 -1.97 7.79
CA PHE A 78 3.29 -0.86 6.84
C PHE A 78 2.77 0.47 7.39
N TRP A 79 1.55 0.49 7.93
CA TRP A 79 0.93 1.72 8.45
C TRP A 79 1.75 2.28 9.61
N VAL A 80 2.23 1.43 10.52
CA VAL A 80 3.08 1.82 11.64
C VAL A 80 4.39 2.43 11.15
N LEU A 81 5.07 1.77 10.20
CA LEU A 81 6.31 2.29 9.60
C LEU A 81 6.10 3.66 8.96
N TYR A 82 4.99 3.84 8.24
CA TYR A 82 4.65 5.11 7.61
C TYR A 82 4.34 6.21 8.64
N ASP A 83 3.57 5.92 9.69
CA ASP A 83 3.23 6.91 10.72
C ASP A 83 4.48 7.38 11.48
N TYR A 84 5.45 6.48 11.73
CA TYR A 84 6.71 6.83 12.38
C TYR A 84 7.64 7.71 11.52
N MET A 85 7.41 7.87 10.22
CA MET A 85 8.16 8.84 9.42
C MET A 85 7.96 10.28 9.92
N ARG A 86 6.89 10.56 10.68
CA ARG A 86 6.68 11.86 11.35
C ARG A 86 7.76 12.20 12.37
N ALA A 87 8.30 11.20 13.07
CA ALA A 87 9.36 11.40 14.05
C ALA A 87 10.68 11.77 13.35
N PHE A 88 10.85 11.31 12.11
CA PHE A 88 12.08 11.41 11.34
C PHE A 88 11.80 12.00 9.96
N PRO A 89 11.44 13.29 9.87
CA PRO A 89 11.13 13.92 8.59
C PRO A 89 12.34 13.85 7.65
N ASN A 90 12.12 13.40 6.42
CA ASN A 90 13.21 13.14 5.47
C ASN A 90 14.07 14.37 5.14
N TYR A 91 13.48 15.56 5.13
CA TYR A 91 14.18 16.84 4.94
C TYR A 91 15.17 17.19 6.06
N ALA A 92 15.12 16.50 7.21
CA ALA A 92 16.12 16.64 8.26
C ALA A 92 17.41 15.83 7.97
N TYR A 93 17.35 14.88 7.03
CA TYR A 93 18.47 13.98 6.71
C TYR A 93 19.14 14.31 5.38
N ARG A 94 18.39 14.86 4.42
CA ARG A 94 18.91 15.25 3.11
C ARG A 94 18.13 16.44 2.56
N ALA A 95 18.82 17.29 1.80
CA ALA A 95 18.19 18.41 1.10
C ALA A 95 17.10 17.89 0.16
N VAL A 96 15.97 18.60 0.13
CA VAL A 96 14.82 18.28 -0.72
C VAL A 96 15.10 18.75 -2.14
N ASP A 97 14.94 17.86 -3.10
CA ASP A 97 14.95 18.21 -4.52
C ASP A 97 13.63 18.92 -4.87
N VAL A 98 13.76 20.22 -5.15
CA VAL A 98 12.67 21.08 -5.62
C VAL A 98 12.94 21.48 -7.07
N ALA A 99 14.04 22.19 -7.29
CA ALA A 99 14.36 22.79 -8.58
C ALA A 99 14.81 21.77 -9.63
N GLN A 100 15.66 20.82 -9.28
CA GLN A 100 16.19 19.87 -10.28
C GLN A 100 15.07 18.95 -10.78
N LEU A 101 14.22 18.45 -9.90
CA LEU A 101 13.05 17.67 -10.27
C LEU A 101 12.08 18.47 -11.16
N TYR A 102 11.74 19.70 -10.76
CA TYR A 102 10.88 20.60 -11.54
C TYR A 102 11.42 20.85 -12.96
N TYR A 103 12.70 21.23 -13.09
CA TYR A 103 13.28 21.51 -14.41
C TYR A 103 13.45 20.25 -15.26
N THR A 104 13.65 19.09 -14.64
CA THR A 104 13.71 17.81 -15.35
C THR A 104 12.33 17.43 -15.90
N GLU A 105 11.28 17.58 -15.11
CA GLU A 105 9.90 17.41 -15.57
C GLU A 105 9.61 18.37 -16.75
N LEU A 106 9.93 19.65 -16.58
CA LEU A 106 9.70 20.66 -17.60
C LEU A 106 10.43 20.34 -18.92
N ARG A 107 11.65 19.80 -18.84
CA ARG A 107 12.44 19.42 -20.01
C ARG A 107 11.86 18.21 -20.74
N LEU A 108 11.40 17.21 -20.01
CA LEU A 108 10.98 15.92 -20.57
C LEU A 108 9.50 15.91 -20.99
N PHE A 109 8.65 16.57 -20.20
CA PHE A 109 7.19 16.53 -20.33
C PHE A 109 6.56 17.92 -20.46
N GLY A 110 7.37 18.95 -20.69
CA GLY A 110 6.89 20.32 -20.83
C GLY A 110 5.90 20.50 -21.98
N ILE A 111 4.83 21.24 -21.70
CA ILE A 111 3.77 21.58 -22.64
C ILE A 111 3.88 23.07 -22.96
N HIS A 112 3.97 23.40 -24.25
CA HIS A 112 3.95 24.79 -24.69
C HIS A 112 2.50 25.31 -24.67
N SER A 113 2.22 26.32 -23.84
CA SER A 113 0.92 26.98 -23.78
C SER A 113 1.09 28.49 -23.58
N ALA A 114 0.38 29.29 -24.38
CA ALA A 114 0.42 30.76 -24.32
C ALA A 114 1.84 31.37 -24.29
N GLY A 115 2.78 30.80 -25.07
CA GLY A 115 4.16 31.28 -25.16
C GLY A 115 5.06 30.93 -23.97
N LYS A 116 4.57 30.13 -23.01
CA LYS A 116 5.36 29.61 -21.88
C LYS A 116 5.47 28.09 -21.99
N LEU A 117 6.59 27.56 -21.51
CA LEU A 117 6.75 26.13 -21.27
C LEU A 117 6.26 25.83 -19.85
N LEU A 118 5.31 24.92 -19.71
CA LEU A 118 4.69 24.54 -18.43
C LEU A 118 4.85 23.06 -18.18
N THR A 119 5.01 22.65 -16.92
CA THR A 119 4.86 21.25 -16.53
C THR A 119 3.42 20.77 -16.77
N PRO A 120 3.18 19.45 -16.92
CA PRO A 120 1.82 18.93 -17.03
C PRO A 120 0.90 19.39 -15.89
N ASN A 121 1.43 19.46 -14.67
CA ASN A 121 0.69 19.93 -13.50
C ASN A 121 0.25 21.40 -13.63
N GLU A 122 1.17 22.28 -14.06
CA GLU A 122 0.85 23.70 -14.29
C GLU A 122 -0.12 23.89 -15.46
N PHE A 123 -0.01 23.08 -16.51
CA PHE A 123 -0.97 23.09 -17.61
C PHE A 123 -2.38 22.74 -17.11
N PHE A 124 -2.54 21.66 -16.34
CA PHE A 124 -3.84 21.28 -15.79
C PHE A 124 -4.35 22.21 -14.70
N LEU A 125 -3.46 22.95 -14.03
CA LEU A 125 -3.88 24.03 -13.13
C LEU A 125 -4.63 25.14 -13.89
N LEU A 126 -4.16 25.49 -15.08
CA LEU A 126 -4.80 26.48 -15.95
C LEU A 126 -6.00 25.93 -16.73
N HIS A 127 -5.96 24.64 -17.10
CA HIS A 127 -6.95 23.96 -17.94
C HIS A 127 -7.68 22.85 -17.17
N HIS A 128 -8.46 23.23 -16.16
CA HIS A 128 -9.27 22.32 -15.36
C HIS A 128 -10.77 22.45 -15.68
N TYR A 129 -11.52 21.38 -15.46
CA TYR A 129 -12.96 21.32 -15.70
C TYR A 129 -13.63 20.55 -14.55
N SER A 130 -14.82 20.98 -14.12
CA SER A 130 -15.51 20.38 -12.97
C SER A 130 -15.74 18.88 -13.12
N VAL A 131 -16.04 18.40 -14.34
CA VAL A 131 -16.19 16.96 -14.63
C VAL A 131 -14.89 16.20 -14.37
N LEU A 132 -13.75 16.75 -14.80
CA LEU A 132 -12.44 16.16 -14.55
C LEU A 132 -12.04 16.27 -13.07
N ASP A 133 -12.38 17.35 -12.38
CA ASP A 133 -12.13 17.49 -10.94
C ASP A 133 -12.85 16.40 -10.14
N VAL A 134 -14.11 16.12 -10.48
CA VAL A 134 -14.90 15.04 -9.87
C VAL A 134 -14.32 13.67 -10.20
N LEU A 135 -14.07 13.37 -11.47
CA LEU A 135 -13.54 12.06 -11.90
C LEU A 135 -12.15 11.80 -11.30
N CYS A 136 -11.25 12.79 -11.34
CA CYS A 136 -9.92 12.65 -10.78
C CYS A 136 -9.96 12.49 -9.26
N GLY A 137 -10.87 13.18 -8.56
CA GLY A 137 -11.07 12.94 -7.14
C GLY A 137 -11.56 11.51 -6.84
N ILE A 138 -12.51 10.98 -7.61
CA ILE A 138 -12.97 9.59 -7.46
C ILE A 138 -11.82 8.60 -7.66
N PHE A 139 -11.06 8.72 -8.76
CA PHE A 139 -9.92 7.85 -9.02
C PHE A 139 -8.86 7.98 -7.92
N TYR A 140 -8.56 9.20 -7.50
CA TYR A 140 -7.59 9.46 -6.44
C TYR A 140 -8.09 9.06 -5.04
N LEU A 141 -9.36 8.69 -4.85
CA LEU A 141 -9.79 8.04 -3.60
C LEU A 141 -9.54 6.53 -3.62
N CYS A 142 -9.35 5.92 -4.78
CA CYS A 142 -9.24 4.47 -4.92
C CYS A 142 -7.90 3.89 -4.45
N TRP A 143 -6.83 4.67 -4.32
CA TRP A 143 -5.48 4.13 -4.06
C TRP A 143 -5.32 3.42 -2.71
N VAL A 144 -6.15 3.73 -1.69
CA VAL A 144 -6.17 2.97 -0.40
C VAL A 144 -7.21 1.84 -0.41
N PRO A 145 -8.50 2.12 -0.70
CA PRO A 145 -9.54 1.13 -0.50
C PRO A 145 -9.44 -0.04 -1.48
N ILE A 146 -8.98 0.20 -2.72
CA ILE A 146 -8.90 -0.87 -3.73
C ILE A 146 -7.81 -1.90 -3.37
N PRO A 147 -6.55 -1.54 -3.07
CA PRO A 147 -5.56 -2.52 -2.63
C PRO A 147 -5.97 -3.30 -1.38
N LEU A 148 -6.55 -2.63 -0.37
CA LEU A 148 -6.99 -3.29 0.87
C LEU A 148 -8.20 -4.21 0.64
N GLY A 149 -9.19 -3.75 -0.13
CA GLY A 149 -10.35 -4.56 -0.51
C GLY A 149 -9.96 -5.77 -1.34
N PHE A 150 -9.03 -5.60 -2.29
CA PHE A 150 -8.49 -6.69 -3.09
C PHE A 150 -7.69 -7.69 -2.22
N ALA A 151 -6.89 -7.21 -1.26
CA ALA A 151 -6.25 -8.07 -0.28
C ALA A 151 -7.29 -8.85 0.54
N GLY A 152 -8.37 -8.20 0.94
CA GLY A 152 -9.45 -8.83 1.70
C GLY A 152 -10.10 -9.96 0.91
N TYR A 153 -10.42 -9.69 -0.36
CA TYR A 153 -10.89 -10.71 -1.30
C TYR A 153 -9.90 -11.88 -1.42
N LEU A 154 -8.61 -11.60 -1.67
CA LEU A 154 -7.58 -12.65 -1.80
C LEU A 154 -7.44 -13.46 -0.51
N PHE A 155 -7.57 -12.86 0.66
CA PHE A 155 -7.44 -13.58 1.92
C PHE A 155 -8.46 -14.73 2.05
N PHE A 156 -9.68 -14.53 1.55
CA PHE A 156 -10.73 -15.54 1.58
C PHE A 156 -10.73 -16.43 0.33
N ALA A 157 -10.40 -15.89 -0.85
CA ALA A 157 -10.43 -16.63 -2.11
C ALA A 157 -9.14 -17.44 -2.38
N ASN A 158 -7.96 -16.87 -2.09
CA ASN A 158 -6.66 -17.49 -2.36
C ASN A 158 -5.59 -16.97 -1.39
N ARG A 159 -5.45 -17.65 -0.24
CA ARG A 159 -4.51 -17.27 0.84
C ARG A 159 -3.06 -17.16 0.39
N ARG A 160 -2.62 -18.04 -0.52
CA ARG A 160 -1.25 -17.97 -1.04
C ARG A 160 -1.04 -16.68 -1.82
N LEU A 161 -1.97 -16.35 -2.72
CA LEU A 161 -1.91 -15.13 -3.51
C LEU A 161 -2.05 -13.88 -2.64
N PHE A 162 -2.84 -13.93 -1.56
CA PHE A 162 -2.89 -12.88 -0.54
C PHE A 162 -1.52 -12.58 0.05
N PHE A 163 -0.79 -13.58 0.55
CA PHE A 163 0.53 -13.32 1.15
C PHE A 163 1.56 -12.88 0.11
N GLU A 164 1.53 -13.43 -1.11
CA GLU A 164 2.39 -12.92 -2.19
C GLU A 164 2.08 -11.44 -2.49
N PHE A 165 0.80 -11.06 -2.56
CA PHE A 165 0.37 -9.66 -2.76
C PHE A 165 0.81 -8.76 -1.59
N SER A 166 0.49 -9.14 -0.35
CA SER A 166 0.78 -8.33 0.85
C SER A 166 2.28 -8.16 1.07
N LEU A 167 3.08 -9.21 0.85
CA LEU A 167 4.54 -9.11 0.95
C LEU A 167 5.14 -8.26 -0.16
N THR A 168 4.60 -8.34 -1.40
CA THR A 168 5.01 -7.42 -2.48
C THR A 168 4.66 -5.98 -2.09
N PHE A 169 3.45 -5.74 -1.59
CA PHE A 169 3.01 -4.42 -1.17
C PHE A 169 3.94 -3.85 -0.08
N LEU A 170 4.25 -4.65 0.96
CA LEU A 170 5.19 -4.22 2.00
C LEU A 170 6.59 -3.95 1.44
N LEU A 171 7.10 -4.82 0.56
CA LEU A 171 8.43 -4.64 -0.05
C LEU A 171 8.51 -3.37 -0.90
N VAL A 172 7.50 -3.11 -1.73
CA VAL A 172 7.38 -1.89 -2.55
C VAL A 172 7.39 -0.65 -1.66
N ASN A 173 6.69 -0.69 -0.52
CA ASN A 173 6.70 0.39 0.46
C ASN A 173 8.07 0.59 1.11
N ILE A 174 8.73 -0.50 1.54
CA ILE A 174 10.07 -0.41 2.12
C ILE A 174 11.05 0.22 1.13
N ILE A 175 11.04 -0.20 -0.14
CA ILE A 175 11.88 0.38 -1.20
C ILE A 175 11.53 1.86 -1.38
N GLY A 176 10.24 2.20 -1.46
CA GLY A 176 9.77 3.59 -1.58
C GLY A 176 10.24 4.46 -0.41
N PHE A 177 10.11 3.99 0.83
CA PHE A 177 10.56 4.70 2.02
C PHE A 177 12.06 4.93 2.01
N ILE A 178 12.85 3.90 1.65
CA ILE A 178 14.30 4.07 1.50
C ILE A 178 14.60 5.20 0.50
N ILE A 179 13.92 5.21 -0.65
CA ILE A 179 14.11 6.27 -1.66
C ILE A 179 13.66 7.63 -1.12
N TYR A 180 12.59 7.73 -0.32
CA TYR A 180 12.18 9.00 0.30
C TYR A 180 13.22 9.63 1.20
N TYR A 181 14.13 8.84 1.81
CA TYR A 181 15.27 9.35 2.57
C TYR A 181 16.51 9.56 1.70
N LEU A 182 16.70 8.74 0.67
CA LEU A 182 17.82 8.91 -0.26
C LEU A 182 17.61 10.08 -1.22
N HIS A 183 16.38 10.42 -1.56
CA HIS A 183 16.02 11.51 -2.46
C HIS A 183 14.68 12.12 -2.02
N PRO A 184 14.68 12.94 -0.95
CA PRO A 184 13.50 13.73 -0.59
C PRO A 184 13.13 14.64 -1.76
N ALA A 185 11.87 14.67 -2.15
CA ALA A 185 11.41 15.35 -3.35
C ALA A 185 10.14 16.15 -3.06
N ALA A 186 10.11 17.41 -3.52
CA ALA A 186 8.95 18.27 -3.37
C ALA A 186 7.89 17.96 -4.45
N PRO A 187 6.61 17.89 -4.07
CA PRO A 187 5.52 17.70 -5.02
C PRO A 187 5.23 18.98 -5.84
N PRO A 188 4.54 18.87 -6.98
CA PRO A 188 4.23 20.01 -7.86
C PRO A 188 3.47 21.15 -7.17
N TRP A 189 2.53 20.82 -6.29
CA TRP A 189 1.78 21.83 -5.54
C TRP A 189 2.68 22.69 -4.65
N PHE A 190 3.81 22.16 -4.16
CA PHE A 190 4.74 22.93 -3.35
C PHE A 190 5.35 24.05 -4.18
N VAL A 191 5.83 23.73 -5.38
CA VAL A 191 6.39 24.73 -6.31
C VAL A 191 5.35 25.78 -6.70
N GLN A 192 4.11 25.36 -6.92
CA GLN A 192 3.01 26.27 -7.26
C GLN A 192 2.66 27.24 -6.13
N GLN A 193 2.79 26.82 -4.86
CA GLN A 193 2.36 27.61 -3.68
C GLN A 193 3.51 28.38 -3.02
N HIS A 194 4.73 27.87 -3.11
CA HIS A 194 5.90 28.38 -2.37
C HIS A 194 7.08 28.75 -3.28
N GLY A 195 6.99 28.47 -4.58
CA GLY A 195 8.11 28.66 -5.51
C GLY A 195 9.19 27.59 -5.37
N LEU A 196 10.37 27.87 -5.90
CA LEU A 196 11.50 26.93 -5.93
C LEU A 196 12.36 26.94 -4.66
N GLU A 197 12.15 27.92 -3.79
CA GLU A 197 12.87 28.01 -2.52
C GLU A 197 12.28 27.03 -1.49
N PHE A 198 13.12 26.15 -0.98
CA PHE A 198 12.69 25.15 -0.01
C PHE A 198 12.35 25.81 1.33
N THR A 199 11.16 25.49 1.84
CA THR A 199 10.70 25.83 3.18
C THR A 199 10.11 24.58 3.84
N PRO A 200 10.53 24.24 5.07
CA PRO A 200 10.03 23.03 5.72
C PRO A 200 8.56 23.19 6.12
N LEU A 201 7.72 22.28 5.63
CA LEU A 201 6.30 22.22 5.95
C LEU A 201 5.99 21.02 6.86
N LYS A 202 5.11 21.26 7.84
CA LYS A 202 4.59 20.22 8.75
C LYS A 202 3.25 19.64 8.30
N MET A 203 2.55 20.32 7.38
CA MET A 203 1.25 19.90 6.87
C MET A 203 1.29 19.85 5.34
N GLY A 204 0.64 18.84 4.76
CA GLY A 204 0.48 18.74 3.32
C GLY A 204 -0.61 19.68 2.80
N SER A 205 -0.60 19.91 1.49
CA SER A 205 -1.65 20.66 0.78
C SER A 205 -2.64 19.72 0.12
N THR A 206 -3.91 20.11 0.05
CA THR A 206 -4.93 19.38 -0.75
C THR A 206 -4.74 19.61 -2.25
N ALA A 207 -4.04 20.67 -2.64
CA ALA A 207 -3.77 21.05 -4.03
C ALA A 207 -5.06 21.03 -4.88
N GLY A 208 -5.00 20.46 -6.10
CA GLY A 208 -6.16 20.40 -6.99
C GLY A 208 -7.37 19.64 -6.43
N LEU A 209 -7.15 18.73 -5.46
CA LEU A 209 -8.23 17.95 -4.85
C LEU A 209 -9.17 18.81 -3.99
N ALA A 210 -8.76 20.03 -3.61
CA ALA A 210 -9.66 20.99 -2.96
C ALA A 210 -10.91 21.29 -3.81
N ARG A 211 -10.80 21.20 -5.15
CA ARG A 211 -11.94 21.40 -6.06
C ARG A 211 -12.99 20.30 -5.94
N PHE A 212 -12.56 19.05 -5.68
CA PHE A 212 -13.49 17.94 -5.40
C PHE A 212 -14.26 18.17 -4.11
N ASP A 213 -13.55 18.49 -3.03
CA ASP A 213 -14.13 18.78 -1.72
C ASP A 213 -15.14 19.95 -1.82
N ALA A 214 -14.77 21.03 -2.52
CA ALA A 214 -15.65 22.17 -2.76
C ALA A 214 -16.89 21.83 -3.61
N PHE A 215 -16.75 20.99 -4.63
CA PHE A 215 -17.87 20.58 -5.50
C PHE A 215 -18.96 19.83 -4.71
N PHE A 216 -18.57 18.95 -3.79
CA PHE A 216 -19.51 18.17 -2.97
C PHE A 216 -19.84 18.80 -1.61
N GLY A 217 -19.17 19.89 -1.22
CA GLY A 217 -19.32 20.49 0.11
C GLY A 217 -18.83 19.57 1.24
N VAL A 218 -17.79 18.78 0.98
CA VAL A 218 -17.20 17.82 1.92
C VAL A 218 -15.74 18.19 2.25
N SER A 219 -15.15 17.54 3.24
CA SER A 219 -13.75 17.77 3.67
C SER A 219 -12.91 16.49 3.63
N ILE A 220 -13.15 15.64 2.63
CA ILE A 220 -12.55 14.30 2.53
C ILE A 220 -11.05 14.44 2.32
N PHE A 221 -10.63 15.15 1.27
CA PHE A 221 -9.21 15.31 0.97
C PHE A 221 -8.51 16.21 1.99
N GLN A 222 -9.18 17.25 2.47
CA GLN A 222 -8.67 18.05 3.59
C GLN A 222 -8.33 17.16 4.80
N SER A 223 -9.22 16.25 5.18
CA SER A 223 -9.01 15.35 6.32
C SER A 223 -7.88 14.34 6.09
N ILE A 224 -7.73 13.84 4.86
CA ILE A 224 -6.66 12.91 4.49
C ILE A 224 -5.29 13.61 4.52
N TYR A 225 -5.16 14.77 3.88
CA TYR A 225 -3.87 15.46 3.73
C TYR A 225 -3.42 16.21 4.98
N ALA A 226 -4.36 16.66 5.83
CA ALA A 226 -4.02 17.16 7.18
C ALA A 226 -3.30 16.09 8.03
N LYS A 227 -3.49 14.81 7.70
CA LYS A 227 -2.87 13.66 8.37
C LYS A 227 -1.73 13.06 7.56
N ASN A 228 -1.15 13.75 6.58
CA ASN A 228 0.02 13.23 5.88
C ASN A 228 1.22 13.11 6.84
N ALA A 229 1.94 11.98 6.81
CA ALA A 229 3.12 11.74 7.65
C ALA A 229 4.41 12.35 7.07
N ASN A 230 4.49 12.49 5.75
CA ASN A 230 5.66 13.02 5.07
C ASN A 230 5.28 13.85 3.83
N VAL A 231 5.57 15.15 3.90
CA VAL A 231 5.20 16.13 2.87
C VAL A 231 6.12 16.07 1.65
N PHE A 232 7.42 15.81 1.85
CA PHE A 232 8.45 15.87 0.80
C PHE A 232 8.85 14.47 0.31
N ALA A 233 7.84 13.62 0.14
CA ALA A 233 7.96 12.24 -0.32
C ALA A 233 7.20 12.05 -1.64
N ALA A 234 7.36 12.99 -2.58
CA ALA A 234 6.71 12.91 -3.89
C ALA A 234 7.26 11.72 -4.71
N MET A 235 8.58 11.64 -4.85
CA MET A 235 9.24 10.59 -5.63
C MET A 235 9.83 9.49 -4.74
N PRO A 236 9.51 8.20 -4.98
CA PRO A 236 8.58 7.66 -5.98
C PRO A 236 7.12 7.78 -5.53
N SER A 237 6.20 7.89 -6.50
CA SER A 237 4.77 7.93 -6.19
C SER A 237 4.24 6.55 -5.79
N LEU A 238 4.00 6.33 -4.49
CA LEU A 238 3.37 5.10 -4.00
C LEU A 238 1.89 4.99 -4.43
N HIS A 239 1.22 6.12 -4.66
CA HIS A 239 -0.12 6.18 -5.26
C HIS A 239 -0.12 5.50 -6.64
N SER A 240 0.97 5.65 -7.40
CA SER A 240 1.15 4.99 -8.69
C SER A 240 1.64 3.55 -8.59
N ALA A 241 2.40 3.23 -7.54
CA ALA A 241 2.96 1.90 -7.32
C ALA A 241 1.89 0.86 -6.92
N TYR A 242 0.98 1.20 -6.00
CA TYR A 242 -0.03 0.26 -5.51
C TYR A 242 -0.95 -0.33 -6.57
N PRO A 243 -1.54 0.46 -7.50
CA PRO A 243 -2.40 -0.11 -8.53
C PRO A 243 -1.64 -1.04 -9.50
N VAL A 244 -0.33 -0.84 -9.72
CA VAL A 244 0.50 -1.80 -10.49
C VAL A 244 0.54 -3.15 -9.80
N VAL A 245 0.75 -3.18 -8.48
CA VAL A 245 0.75 -4.42 -7.69
C VAL A 245 -0.63 -5.08 -7.75
N VAL A 246 -1.72 -4.31 -7.59
CA VAL A 246 -3.09 -4.83 -7.72
C VAL A 246 -3.32 -5.45 -9.08
N VAL A 247 -3.00 -4.74 -10.17
CA VAL A 247 -3.16 -5.24 -11.53
C VAL A 247 -2.36 -6.53 -11.73
N PHE A 248 -1.07 -6.55 -11.37
CA PHE A 248 -0.26 -7.76 -11.50
C PHE A 248 -0.89 -8.97 -10.81
N TYR A 249 -1.33 -8.81 -9.56
CA TYR A 249 -1.94 -9.89 -8.80
C TYR A 249 -3.36 -10.25 -9.26
N ALA A 250 -4.11 -9.30 -9.80
CA ALA A 250 -5.40 -9.53 -10.45
C ALA A 250 -5.25 -10.41 -11.71
N PHE A 251 -4.19 -10.20 -12.50
CA PHE A 251 -3.86 -11.06 -13.65
C PHE A 251 -3.30 -12.42 -13.23
N ARG A 252 -2.65 -12.51 -12.07
CA ARG A 252 -2.24 -13.79 -11.48
C ARG A 252 -3.39 -14.61 -10.93
N ASN A 253 -4.52 -13.96 -10.61
CA ASN A 253 -5.72 -14.63 -10.17
C ASN A 253 -6.42 -15.30 -11.37
N LYS A 254 -6.46 -16.64 -11.38
CA LYS A 254 -6.96 -17.42 -12.53
C LYS A 254 -8.47 -17.69 -12.53
N THR A 255 -9.23 -17.02 -11.67
CA THR A 255 -10.70 -17.20 -11.63
C THR A 255 -11.35 -16.53 -12.85
N ASP A 256 -12.10 -17.30 -13.65
CA ASP A 256 -12.68 -16.82 -14.91
C ASP A 256 -13.69 -15.66 -14.72
N SER A 257 -14.46 -15.68 -13.63
CA SER A 257 -15.35 -14.59 -13.24
C SER A 257 -14.63 -13.27 -12.92
N PHE A 258 -13.29 -13.27 -12.87
CA PHE A 258 -12.48 -12.11 -12.51
C PHE A 258 -12.00 -11.28 -13.73
N GLN A 259 -12.44 -11.63 -14.95
CA GLN A 259 -12.08 -10.89 -16.17
C GLN A 259 -12.51 -9.42 -16.14
N VAL A 260 -13.75 -9.13 -15.73
CA VAL A 260 -14.27 -7.75 -15.64
C VAL A 260 -13.48 -6.91 -14.62
N PHE A 261 -13.09 -7.51 -13.49
CA PHE A 261 -12.29 -6.84 -12.47
C PHE A 261 -10.89 -6.47 -12.95
N ARG A 262 -10.28 -7.25 -13.85
CA ARG A 262 -8.97 -6.92 -14.43
C ARG A 262 -9.03 -5.62 -15.24
N LEU A 263 -10.06 -5.47 -16.07
CA LEU A 263 -10.26 -4.23 -16.83
C LEU A 263 -10.54 -3.04 -15.91
N PHE A 264 -11.39 -3.24 -14.89
CA PHE A 264 -11.66 -2.23 -13.88
C PHE A 264 -10.37 -1.75 -13.19
N PHE A 265 -9.49 -2.66 -12.75
CA PHE A 265 -8.24 -2.27 -12.10
C PHE A 265 -7.27 -1.55 -13.05
N LEU A 266 -7.25 -1.90 -14.34
CA LEU A 266 -6.46 -1.17 -15.33
C LEU A 266 -6.96 0.26 -15.52
N ILE A 267 -8.29 0.45 -15.62
CA ILE A 267 -8.90 1.79 -15.73
C ILE A 267 -8.59 2.61 -14.48
N VAL A 268 -8.78 2.04 -13.29
CA VAL A 268 -8.47 2.70 -12.02
C VAL A 268 -6.99 3.05 -11.92
N MET A 269 -6.08 2.17 -12.36
CA MET A 269 -4.65 2.43 -12.36
C MET A 269 -4.28 3.65 -13.20
N VAL A 270 -4.71 3.69 -14.46
CA VAL A 270 -4.45 4.82 -15.36
C VAL A 270 -5.14 6.09 -14.85
N GLY A 271 -6.37 5.96 -14.32
CA GLY A 271 -7.11 7.05 -13.71
C GLY A 271 -6.39 7.66 -12.51
N ILE A 272 -5.79 6.85 -11.62
CA ILE A 272 -5.00 7.33 -10.48
C ILE A 272 -3.76 8.07 -10.97
N TRP A 273 -3.03 7.54 -11.96
CA TRP A 273 -1.83 8.19 -12.49
C TRP A 273 -2.15 9.56 -13.10
N PHE A 274 -3.20 9.61 -13.92
CA PHE A 274 -3.68 10.87 -14.49
C PHE A 274 -4.11 11.84 -13.39
N ALA A 275 -4.92 11.38 -12.43
CA ALA A 275 -5.40 12.20 -11.32
C ALA A 275 -4.27 12.74 -10.44
N ALA A 276 -3.18 11.99 -10.26
CA ALA A 276 -2.02 12.41 -9.48
C ALA A 276 -1.33 13.64 -10.09
N VAL A 277 -1.17 13.64 -11.41
CA VAL A 277 -0.60 14.75 -12.18
C VAL A 277 -1.59 15.90 -12.28
N TYR A 278 -2.83 15.62 -12.69
CA TYR A 278 -3.89 16.62 -12.83
C TYR A 278 -4.12 17.44 -11.56
N ASN A 279 -4.09 16.79 -10.39
CA ASN A 279 -4.30 17.47 -9.10
C ASN A 279 -3.01 18.05 -8.48
N SER A 280 -1.89 18.03 -9.21
CA SER A 280 -0.61 18.57 -8.76
C SER A 280 0.00 17.88 -7.52
N HIS A 281 -0.32 16.60 -7.30
CA HIS A 281 0.26 15.81 -6.21
C HIS A 281 1.57 15.13 -6.59
N HIS A 282 1.74 14.83 -7.87
CA HIS A 282 2.92 14.12 -8.40
C HIS A 282 3.26 14.65 -9.79
N TYR A 283 4.56 14.75 -10.08
CA TYR A 283 5.08 14.88 -11.44
C TYR A 283 4.92 13.56 -12.20
N VAL A 284 5.02 13.59 -13.54
CA VAL A 284 5.06 12.37 -14.36
C VAL A 284 6.28 11.52 -13.98
N LEU A 285 7.42 12.14 -13.69
CA LEU A 285 8.61 11.45 -13.17
C LEU A 285 8.33 10.66 -11.89
N ASP A 286 7.55 11.20 -10.95
CA ASP A 286 7.20 10.52 -9.71
C ASP A 286 6.35 9.27 -9.98
N VAL A 287 5.41 9.37 -10.94
CA VAL A 287 4.58 8.25 -11.40
C VAL A 287 5.45 7.15 -12.01
N LEU A 288 6.37 7.50 -12.92
CA LEU A 288 7.28 6.54 -13.56
C LEU A 288 8.22 5.87 -12.57
N ALA A 289 8.73 6.61 -11.59
CA ALA A 289 9.52 6.07 -10.49
C ALA A 289 8.70 5.10 -9.63
N GLY A 290 7.43 5.44 -9.33
CA GLY A 290 6.48 4.56 -8.64
C GLY A 290 6.23 3.24 -9.38
N ILE A 291 6.01 3.30 -10.69
CA ILE A 291 5.86 2.11 -11.54
C ILE A 291 7.14 1.26 -11.49
N SER A 292 8.31 1.88 -11.62
CA SER A 292 9.60 1.19 -11.59
C SER A 292 9.84 0.47 -10.26
N VAL A 293 9.50 1.12 -9.14
CA VAL A 293 9.59 0.52 -7.80
C VAL A 293 8.61 -0.64 -7.64
N ALA A 294 7.38 -0.51 -8.14
CA ALA A 294 6.41 -1.60 -8.12
C ALA A 294 6.90 -2.83 -8.91
N LEU A 295 7.39 -2.63 -10.14
CA LEU A 295 7.92 -3.70 -10.98
C LEU A 295 9.15 -4.35 -10.35
N THR A 296 10.03 -3.55 -9.74
CA THR A 296 11.20 -4.05 -9.01
C THR A 296 10.78 -4.90 -7.81
N GLY A 297 9.85 -4.41 -6.98
CA GLY A 297 9.33 -5.16 -5.83
C GLY A 297 8.67 -6.47 -6.23
N ILE A 298 7.85 -6.46 -7.29
CA ILE A 298 7.28 -7.67 -7.89
C ILE A 298 8.40 -8.62 -8.33
N GLY A 299 9.36 -8.13 -9.11
CA GLY A 299 10.48 -8.91 -9.62
C GLY A 299 11.30 -9.58 -8.52
N LEU A 300 11.64 -8.83 -7.47
CA LEU A 300 12.37 -9.33 -6.31
C LEU A 300 11.60 -10.41 -5.56
N LEU A 301 10.31 -10.20 -5.28
CA LEU A 301 9.51 -11.23 -4.61
C LEU A 301 9.40 -12.50 -5.46
N ARG A 302 9.16 -12.34 -6.77
CA ARG A 302 9.08 -13.48 -7.70
C ARG A 302 10.41 -14.23 -7.79
N LEU A 303 11.54 -13.51 -7.77
CA LEU A 303 12.87 -14.09 -7.74
C LEU A 303 13.11 -14.88 -6.45
N LEU A 304 12.76 -14.32 -5.29
CA LEU A 304 12.87 -14.99 -4.00
C LEU A 304 12.03 -16.27 -3.97
N LEU A 305 10.79 -16.23 -4.46
CA LEU A 305 9.92 -17.40 -4.56
C LEU A 305 10.47 -18.46 -5.51
N ALA A 306 11.14 -18.07 -6.60
CA ALA A 306 11.72 -19.00 -7.55
C ALA A 306 13.02 -19.64 -7.01
N ARG A 307 13.88 -18.85 -6.36
CA ARG A 307 15.26 -19.25 -6.02
C ARG A 307 15.44 -19.75 -4.60
N SER A 308 14.59 -19.35 -3.64
CA SER A 308 14.76 -19.71 -2.22
C SER A 308 13.72 -20.72 -1.74
N ALA A 309 14.17 -21.95 -1.45
CA ALA A 309 13.34 -22.96 -0.82
C ALA A 309 12.91 -22.55 0.60
N GLY A 310 13.80 -21.88 1.34
CA GLY A 310 13.48 -21.37 2.68
C GLY A 310 12.35 -20.34 2.66
N PHE A 311 12.37 -19.42 1.69
CA PHE A 311 11.32 -18.41 1.55
C PHE A 311 9.97 -19.04 1.18
N ARG A 312 9.96 -20.06 0.31
CA ARG A 312 8.74 -20.83 0.00
C ARG A 312 8.16 -21.50 1.25
N ARG A 313 9.00 -22.15 2.05
CA ARG A 313 8.58 -22.78 3.32
C ARG A 313 8.03 -21.74 4.31
N LEU A 314 8.67 -20.58 4.42
CA LEU A 314 8.19 -19.47 5.26
C LEU A 314 6.80 -19.00 4.82
N LEU A 315 6.59 -18.78 3.51
CA LEU A 315 5.29 -18.40 2.97
C LEU A 315 4.23 -19.46 3.26
N GLU A 316 4.56 -20.75 3.07
CA GLU A 316 3.67 -21.86 3.35
C GLU A 316 3.30 -21.94 4.84
N TYR A 317 4.23 -21.66 5.74
CA TYR A 317 3.94 -21.54 7.17
C TYR A 317 2.88 -20.46 7.44
N PHE A 318 3.02 -19.25 6.88
CA PHE A 318 2.03 -18.18 7.05
C PHE A 318 0.65 -18.56 6.47
N VAL A 319 0.63 -19.23 5.32
CA VAL A 319 -0.61 -19.74 4.70
C VAL A 319 -1.29 -20.75 5.62
N LEU A 320 -0.55 -21.72 6.16
CA LEU A 320 -1.07 -22.75 7.04
C LEU A 320 -1.53 -22.19 8.39
N ALA A 321 -0.76 -21.26 8.97
CA ALA A 321 -1.07 -20.63 10.26
C ALA A 321 -2.38 -19.82 10.22
N THR A 322 -2.76 -19.30 9.05
CA THR A 322 -4.01 -18.53 8.88
C THR A 322 -5.14 -19.34 8.23
N ALA A 323 -4.92 -20.60 7.87
CA ALA A 323 -5.93 -21.45 7.26
C ALA A 323 -7.10 -21.75 8.23
N PRO A 324 -8.34 -21.89 7.72
CA PRO A 324 -9.43 -22.42 8.53
C PRO A 324 -9.13 -23.83 9.04
N ALA A 325 -9.69 -24.15 10.20
CA ALA A 325 -9.80 -25.54 10.63
C ALA A 325 -10.47 -26.32 9.50
N ARG A 326 -9.85 -27.42 9.04
CA ARG A 326 -10.55 -28.35 8.15
C ARG A 326 -11.80 -28.81 8.92
N SER A 327 -12.97 -28.68 8.29
CA SER A 327 -14.17 -29.35 8.79
C SER A 327 -13.86 -30.85 8.93
N PRO A 328 -14.30 -31.53 10.00
CA PRO A 328 -14.23 -32.98 10.03
C PRO A 328 -14.88 -33.52 8.76
N ALA A 329 -14.26 -34.52 8.13
CA ALA A 329 -14.89 -35.20 7.00
C ALA A 329 -16.30 -35.65 7.43
N PRO A 330 -17.32 -35.55 6.56
CA PRO A 330 -18.62 -36.10 6.88
C PRO A 330 -18.43 -37.59 7.20
N VAL A 331 -18.84 -37.98 8.41
CA VAL A 331 -18.91 -39.39 8.79
C VAL A 331 -19.93 -40.02 7.84
N ILE A 332 -19.46 -40.71 6.81
CA ILE A 332 -20.31 -41.53 5.96
C ILE A 332 -20.79 -42.67 6.88
N PRO A 333 -22.09 -42.77 7.20
CA PRO A 333 -22.59 -43.91 7.96
C PRO A 333 -22.32 -45.16 7.13
N SER A 334 -21.65 -46.15 7.72
CA SER A 334 -21.60 -47.49 7.15
C SER A 334 -23.01 -48.08 7.22
N SER A 335 -23.73 -48.08 6.10
CA SER A 335 -24.95 -48.87 5.90
C SER A 335 -24.64 -50.13 5.12
#